data_AF-A0A8S3XDV3-F1
#
_entry.id   AF-A0A8S3XDV3-F1
#
_cell.length_a   1.000
_cell.length_b   1.000
_cell.length_c   1.000
_cell.angle_alpha   90.00
_cell.angle_beta   90.00
_cell.angle_gamma   90.00
#
_symmetry.space_group_name_H-M   'P 1'
#
loop_
_entity.id
_entity.type
_entity.pdbx_description
1 polymer ?
#
loop_
_entity_poly.entity_id
_entity_poly.type
_entity_poly.pdbx_seq_one_letter_code
_entity_poly.pdbx_strand_id
1 'polypeptide(L)'
;MSHCRALEIPAALDQALLLQTKLDSARKNDAHLAFSRVRNPMTHPELNHSHFPDLYYAAISYAKINKLVGDNFQLSQTHTSRHVYLIDRYIKKVAAAELGEMTHEIREKFARLWYPVSSRRQQSSDSEEDEREPPWRRVRRY
;
A
#
# COMPACT_ATOMS: atom_id res chain seq x y z
N MET A 1 -3.41 -10.65 -2.70
CA MET A 1 -2.85 -9.51 -3.45
C MET A 1 -1.60 -9.04 -2.72
N SER A 2 -0.48 -8.83 -3.42
CA SER A 2 0.76 -8.34 -2.79
C SER A 2 0.62 -6.85 -2.46
N HIS A 3 0.94 -6.47 -1.23
CA HIS A 3 0.92 -5.09 -0.76
C HIS A 3 1.94 -4.24 -1.55
N CYS A 4 1.55 -3.02 -1.95
CA CYS A 4 2.51 -2.06 -2.51
C CYS A 4 3.44 -1.56 -1.40
N ARG A 5 4.62 -2.18 -1.29
CA ARG A 5 5.62 -1.83 -0.27
C ARG A 5 6.11 -0.38 -0.34
N ALA A 6 5.87 0.34 -1.43
CA ALA A 6 6.20 1.77 -1.51
C ALA A 6 5.46 2.63 -0.47
N LEU A 7 4.33 2.15 0.07
CA LEU A 7 3.66 2.79 1.19
C LEU A 7 4.42 2.65 2.52
N GLU A 8 5.43 1.77 2.60
CA GLU A 8 6.34 1.67 3.76
C GLU A 8 7.33 2.84 3.80
N ILE A 9 7.44 3.63 2.73
CA ILE A 9 8.28 4.83 2.70
C ILE A 9 7.60 5.91 3.56
N PRO A 10 8.26 6.43 4.61
CA PRO A 10 7.63 7.38 5.53
C PRO A 10 7.00 8.59 4.84
N ALA A 11 7.68 9.17 3.85
CA ALA A 11 7.18 10.31 3.08
C ALA A 11 5.90 9.99 2.30
N ALA A 12 5.79 8.79 1.70
CA ALA A 12 4.60 8.36 0.99
C ALA A 12 3.46 8.02 1.97
N LEU A 13 3.80 7.43 3.12
CA LEU A 13 2.85 7.06 4.16
C LEU A 13 2.20 8.29 4.82
N ASP A 14 2.99 9.32 5.13
CA ASP A 14 2.50 10.57 5.70
C ASP A 14 1.59 11.31 4.71
N GLN A 15 1.96 11.29 3.42
CA GLN A 15 1.11 11.82 2.35
C GLN A 15 -0.20 11.02 2.22
N ALA A 16 -0.18 9.71 2.41
CA ALA A 16 -1.38 8.86 2.37
C ALA A 16 -2.34 9.19 3.53
N LEU A 17 -1.82 9.37 4.76
CA LEU A 17 -2.61 9.78 5.92
C LEU A 17 -3.24 11.17 5.72
N LEU A 18 -2.46 12.11 5.17
CA LEU A 18 -2.95 13.45 4.87
C LEU A 18 -4.03 13.42 3.78
N LEU A 19 -3.84 12.63 2.73
CA LEU A 19 -4.83 12.45 1.67
C LEU A 19 -6.12 11.86 2.22
N GLN A 20 -6.05 10.82 3.06
CA GLN A 20 -7.24 10.22 3.67
C GLN A 20 -8.01 11.26 4.49
N THR A 21 -7.33 12.04 5.32
CA THR A 21 -7.94 13.08 6.15
C THR A 21 -8.69 14.12 5.30
N LYS A 22 -8.06 14.60 4.22
CA LYS A 22 -8.67 15.55 3.30
C LYS A 22 -9.84 14.95 2.53
N LEU A 23 -9.71 13.69 2.12
CA LEU A 23 -10.72 12.97 1.37
C LEU A 23 -11.97 12.70 2.23
N ASP A 24 -11.80 12.35 3.50
CA ASP A 24 -12.91 12.18 4.44
C ASP A 24 -13.61 13.51 4.74
N SER A 25 -12.87 14.62 4.81
CA SER A 25 -13.47 15.96 4.89
C SER A 25 -14.29 16.28 3.63
N ALA A 26 -13.73 16.04 2.44
CA ALA A 26 -14.41 16.28 1.17
C ALA A 26 -15.69 15.43 1.03
N ARG A 27 -15.66 14.15 1.47
CA ARG A 27 -16.83 13.26 1.47
C ARG A 27 -17.96 13.74 2.35
N LYS A 28 -17.65 14.38 3.49
CA LYS A 28 -18.66 14.94 4.39
C LYS A 28 -19.34 16.17 3.79
N ASN A 29 -18.60 16.95 3.00
CA ASN A 29 -19.06 18.24 2.48
C ASN A 29 -19.64 18.17 1.06
N ASP A 30 -19.34 17.12 0.29
CA ASP A 30 -19.79 16.94 -1.09
C ASP A 30 -20.30 15.51 -1.34
N ALA A 31 -21.63 15.34 -1.30
CA ALA A 31 -22.29 14.07 -1.57
C ALA A 31 -22.04 13.53 -2.99
N HIS A 32 -21.61 14.39 -3.90
CA HIS A 32 -21.33 14.06 -5.30
C HIS A 32 -19.82 14.20 -5.61
N LEU A 33 -18.96 13.96 -4.61
CA LEU A 33 -17.51 14.07 -4.72
C LEU A 33 -16.95 13.35 -5.95
N ALA A 34 -17.48 12.18 -6.29
CA ALA A 34 -17.05 11.38 -7.45
C ALA A 34 -17.19 12.13 -8.79
N PHE A 35 -18.15 13.07 -8.89
CA PHE A 35 -18.43 13.86 -10.10
C PHE A 35 -18.07 15.35 -9.93
N SER A 36 -17.45 15.72 -8.81
CA SER A 36 -17.11 17.12 -8.49
C SER A 36 -16.25 17.76 -9.58
N ARG A 37 -15.17 17.10 -10.00
CA ARG A 37 -14.24 17.59 -11.02
C ARG A 37 -14.80 17.59 -12.45
N VAL A 38 -15.80 16.75 -12.73
CA VAL A 38 -16.52 16.78 -14.02
C VAL A 38 -17.38 18.04 -14.10
N ARG A 39 -18.00 18.44 -12.99
CA ARG A 39 -18.85 19.64 -12.91
C ARG A 39 -18.02 20.93 -12.85
N ASN A 40 -16.94 20.93 -12.07
CA ASN A 40 -16.01 22.04 -11.99
C ASN A 40 -14.58 21.50 -11.76
N PRO A 41 -13.66 21.68 -12.72
CA PRO A 41 -12.28 21.19 -12.63
C PRO A 41 -11.50 21.70 -11.40
N MET A 42 -11.88 22.85 -10.85
CA MET A 42 -11.19 23.50 -9.73
C MET A 42 -11.71 23.06 -8.35
N THR A 43 -12.59 22.07 -8.29
CA THR A 43 -13.12 21.54 -7.03
C THR A 43 -12.10 20.70 -6.28
N HIS A 44 -12.11 20.83 -4.94
CA HIS A 44 -11.21 20.14 -4.02
C HIS A 44 -9.73 20.29 -4.43
N PRO A 45 -9.22 21.55 -4.50
CA PRO A 45 -7.84 21.81 -4.90
C PRO A 45 -6.85 21.08 -3.99
N GLU A 46 -7.18 20.92 -2.70
CA GLU A 46 -6.36 20.20 -1.73
C GLU A 46 -6.16 18.71 -2.02
N LEU A 47 -6.98 18.11 -2.89
CA LEU A 47 -6.87 16.72 -3.38
C LEU A 47 -6.03 16.58 -4.66
N ASN A 48 -5.43 17.67 -5.16
CA ASN A 48 -4.56 17.60 -6.32
C ASN A 48 -3.28 16.81 -6.06
N HIS A 49 -2.83 16.07 -7.08
CA HIS A 49 -1.61 15.26 -7.06
C HIS A 49 -0.36 16.06 -6.70
N SER A 50 -0.33 17.37 -7.02
CA SER A 50 0.77 18.28 -6.68
C SER A 50 1.02 18.39 -5.17
N HIS A 51 0.01 18.12 -4.34
CA HIS A 51 0.14 18.10 -2.89
C HIS A 51 0.70 16.77 -2.34
N PHE A 52 0.74 15.72 -3.15
CA PHE A 52 1.15 14.37 -2.74
C PHE A 52 2.11 13.75 -3.77
N PRO A 53 3.26 14.39 -4.06
CA PRO A 53 4.12 13.97 -5.17
C PRO A 53 4.72 12.57 -4.98
N ASP A 54 5.10 12.19 -3.76
CA ASP A 54 5.69 10.87 -3.48
C ASP A 54 4.64 9.77 -3.57
N LEU A 55 3.45 10.01 -2.98
CA LEU A 55 2.32 9.09 -3.04
C LEU A 55 1.80 8.93 -4.47
N TYR A 56 1.68 10.03 -5.22
CA TYR A 56 1.22 10.01 -6.61
C TYR A 56 2.20 9.25 -7.50
N TYR A 57 3.50 9.53 -7.38
CA TYR A 57 4.52 8.80 -8.10
C TYR A 57 4.47 7.29 -7.79
N ALA A 58 4.38 6.93 -6.51
CA ALA A 58 4.26 5.54 -6.09
C ALA A 58 3.00 4.84 -6.64
N ALA A 59 1.85 5.52 -6.60
CA ALA A 59 0.60 4.98 -7.12
C ALA A 59 0.65 4.73 -8.63
N ILE A 60 1.19 5.67 -9.41
CA ILE A 60 1.32 5.52 -10.86
C ILE A 60 2.33 4.44 -11.22
N SER A 61 3.51 4.42 -10.58
CA SER A 61 4.52 3.39 -10.83
C SER A 61 4.00 1.98 -10.50
N TYR A 62 3.23 1.83 -9.41
CA TYR A 62 2.55 0.59 -9.09
C TYR A 62 1.48 0.24 -10.14
N ALA A 63 0.68 1.21 -10.57
CA ALA A 63 -0.36 1.00 -11.57
C ALA A 63 0.21 0.56 -12.92
N LYS A 64 1.34 1.13 -13.35
CA LYS A 64 2.07 0.70 -14.55
C LYS A 64 2.54 -0.75 -14.48
N ILE A 65 3.19 -1.14 -13.38
CA ILE A 65 3.67 -2.51 -13.20
C ILE A 65 2.54 -3.54 -13.21
N ASN A 66 1.35 -3.14 -12.74
CA ASN A 66 0.15 -3.98 -12.76
C ASN A 66 -0.73 -3.79 -14.01
N LYS A 67 -0.23 -3.06 -15.05
CA LYS A 67 -0.94 -2.81 -16.31
C LYS A 67 -2.32 -2.16 -16.15
N LEU A 68 -2.51 -1.36 -15.10
CA LEU A 68 -3.73 -0.59 -14.85
C LEU A 68 -3.73 0.75 -15.59
N VAL A 69 -2.56 1.22 -16.00
CA VAL A 69 -2.34 2.43 -16.78
C VAL A 69 -1.60 2.02 -18.05
N GLY A 70 -1.93 2.66 -19.19
CA GLY A 70 -1.28 2.36 -20.46
C GLY A 70 0.22 2.61 -20.44
N ASP A 71 0.98 1.78 -21.17
CA ASP A 71 2.44 1.83 -21.20
C ASP A 71 2.98 3.18 -21.69
N ASN A 72 2.20 3.88 -22.52
CA ASN A 72 2.53 5.20 -23.06
C ASN A 72 2.34 6.36 -22.06
N PHE A 73 1.78 6.11 -20.88
CA PHE A 73 1.60 7.16 -19.88
C PHE A 73 2.96 7.69 -19.41
N GLN A 74 3.22 8.98 -19.57
CA GLN A 74 4.46 9.61 -19.11
C GLN A 74 4.15 10.49 -17.90
N LEU A 75 4.91 10.28 -16.81
CA LEU A 75 4.88 11.19 -15.67
C LEU A 75 5.56 12.50 -16.09
N SER A 76 4.82 13.60 -16.01
CA SER A 76 5.36 14.96 -16.19
C SER A 76 6.44 15.27 -15.15
N GLN A 77 7.38 16.16 -15.51
CA GLN A 77 8.39 16.70 -14.60
C GLN A 77 7.77 17.38 -13.36
N THR A 78 6.54 17.89 -13.45
CA THR A 78 5.82 18.46 -12.30
C THR A 78 5.36 17.41 -11.30
N HIS A 79 5.42 16.12 -11.67
CA HIS A 79 5.05 14.98 -10.82
C HIS A 79 6.28 14.30 -10.20
N THR A 80 7.49 14.87 -10.34
CA THR A 80 8.71 14.23 -9.84
C THR A 80 8.78 14.32 -8.32
N SER A 81 8.65 13.17 -7.70
CA SER A 81 8.95 12.93 -6.29
C SER A 81 10.44 13.19 -6.01
N ARG A 82 10.79 13.58 -4.77
CA ARG A 82 12.19 13.63 -4.32
C ARG A 82 12.77 12.22 -4.08
N HIS A 83 11.90 11.23 -3.90
CA HIS A 83 12.21 9.86 -3.51
C HIS A 83 12.06 8.85 -4.66
N VAL A 84 12.09 9.31 -5.92
CA VAL A 84 11.89 8.46 -7.12
C VAL A 84 12.70 7.17 -7.07
N TYR A 85 14.01 7.26 -6.79
CA TYR A 85 14.89 6.09 -6.72
C TYR A 85 14.43 5.07 -5.65
N LEU A 86 14.02 5.58 -4.48
CA LEU A 86 13.62 4.76 -3.35
C LEU A 86 12.25 4.12 -3.63
N ILE A 87 11.31 4.87 -4.20
CA ILE A 87 10.00 4.36 -4.63
C ILE A 87 10.18 3.26 -5.68
N ASP A 88 10.97 3.50 -6.73
CA ASP A 88 11.20 2.51 -7.79
C ASP A 88 11.81 1.22 -7.25
N ARG A 89 12.73 1.32 -6.27
CA ARG A 89 13.29 0.15 -5.59
C ARG A 89 12.19 -0.65 -4.89
N TYR A 90 11.33 0.00 -4.11
CA TYR A 90 10.29 -0.67 -3.32
C TYR A 90 9.14 -1.26 -4.17
N ILE A 91 8.86 -0.70 -5.36
CA ILE A 91 7.81 -1.21 -6.25
C ILE A 91 8.32 -2.38 -7.10
N LYS A 92 9.59 -2.34 -7.53
CA LYS A 92 10.19 -3.46 -8.25
C LYS A 92 10.34 -4.66 -7.32
N LYS A 93 9.70 -5.79 -7.68
CA LYS A 93 9.63 -7.05 -6.89
C LYS A 93 10.96 -7.54 -6.30
N VAL A 94 12.10 -7.14 -6.87
CA VAL A 94 13.45 -7.52 -6.44
C VAL A 94 13.78 -6.98 -5.03
N ALA A 95 13.45 -5.72 -4.71
CA ALA A 95 13.76 -5.20 -3.37
C ALA A 95 12.72 -5.56 -2.31
N ALA A 96 11.52 -5.97 -2.73
CA ALA A 96 10.48 -6.43 -1.81
C ALA A 96 10.88 -7.70 -1.04
N ALA A 97 11.90 -8.45 -1.50
CA ALA A 97 12.49 -9.56 -0.75
C ALA A 97 13.63 -9.12 0.17
N GLU A 98 14.36 -8.05 -0.18
CA GLU A 98 15.49 -7.50 0.60
C GLU A 98 15.08 -6.59 1.75
N LEU A 99 13.89 -6.00 1.64
CA LEU A 99 13.37 -5.09 2.63
C LEU A 99 12.93 -5.90 3.85
N GLY A 100 13.65 -5.70 4.95
CA GLY A 100 13.41 -6.35 6.24
C GLY A 100 12.03 -6.04 6.85
N GLU A 101 11.87 -6.34 8.14
CA GLU A 101 10.60 -6.13 8.81
C GLU A 101 10.21 -4.65 8.90
N MET A 102 8.90 -4.38 8.75
CA MET A 102 8.35 -3.05 8.96
C MET A 102 8.54 -2.62 10.41
N THR A 103 9.02 -1.38 10.61
CA THR A 103 9.16 -0.77 11.94
C THR A 103 7.80 -0.61 12.63
N HIS A 104 7.80 -0.56 13.97
CA HIS A 104 6.58 -0.42 14.76
C HIS A 104 5.76 0.83 14.39
N GLU A 105 6.44 1.96 14.21
CA GLU A 105 5.83 3.24 13.82
C GLU A 105 5.10 3.17 12.47
N ILE A 106 5.70 2.47 11.50
CA ILE A 106 5.09 2.27 10.18
C ILE A 106 3.84 1.39 10.33
N ARG A 107 3.89 0.33 11.13
CA ARG A 107 2.74 -0.57 11.37
C ARG A 107 1.55 0.18 11.99
N GLU A 108 1.79 1.04 12.98
CA GLU A 108 0.74 1.87 13.59
C GLU A 108 0.07 2.80 12.55
N LYS A 109 0.86 3.44 11.70
CA LYS A 109 0.35 4.31 10.63
C LYS A 109 -0.48 3.53 9.60
N PHE A 110 -0.06 2.31 9.25
CA PHE A 110 -0.86 1.44 8.37
C PHE A 110 -2.19 1.00 9.00
N ALA A 111 -2.21 0.72 10.31
CA ALA A 111 -3.45 0.42 11.01
C ALA A 111 -4.44 1.60 10.93
N ARG A 112 -3.96 2.84 11.01
CA ARG A 112 -4.78 4.05 10.82
C ARG A 112 -5.35 4.19 9.39
N LEU A 113 -4.62 3.70 8.39
CA LEU A 113 -5.08 3.64 6.99
C LEU A 113 -6.02 2.45 6.71
N TRP A 114 -6.40 1.67 7.73
CA TRP A 114 -7.17 0.42 7.58
C TRP A 114 -6.51 -0.58 6.64
N TYR A 115 -5.18 -0.49 6.50
CA TYR A 115 -4.42 -1.39 5.65
C TYR A 115 -4.11 -2.67 6.43
N PRO A 116 -4.34 -3.86 5.85
CA PRO A 116 -4.03 -5.11 6.54
C PRO A 116 -2.52 -5.25 6.70
N VAL A 117 -2.01 -4.93 7.90
CA VAL A 117 -0.65 -5.25 8.31
C VAL A 117 -0.63 -6.75 8.57
N SER A 118 -0.33 -7.52 7.53
CA SER A 118 -0.08 -8.94 7.70
C SER A 118 1.19 -9.06 8.53
N SER A 119 1.05 -9.26 9.84
CA SER A 119 2.14 -9.79 10.63
C SER A 119 2.53 -11.08 9.95
N ARG A 120 3.68 -11.08 9.27
CA ARG A 120 4.34 -12.30 8.85
C ARG A 120 4.77 -12.96 10.15
N ARG A 121 3.81 -13.55 10.89
CA ARG A 121 4.08 -14.46 11.99
C ARG A 121 5.12 -15.39 11.43
N GLN A 122 6.25 -15.45 12.13
CA GLN A 122 7.23 -16.53 12.08
C GLN A 122 6.56 -17.80 11.54
N GLN A 123 6.71 -18.06 10.25
CA GLN A 123 6.92 -19.43 9.83
C GLN A 123 8.38 -19.66 10.18
N SER A 124 8.60 -19.97 11.46
CA SER A 124 9.82 -20.59 11.91
C SER A 124 9.97 -21.87 11.11
N SER A 125 10.88 -21.83 10.16
CA SER A 125 11.62 -23.02 9.74
C SER A 125 12.22 -23.66 10.99
N ASP A 126 11.89 -24.93 11.19
CA ASP A 126 12.47 -25.91 12.11
C ASP A 126 12.32 -25.67 13.63
N SER A 127 11.31 -26.31 14.20
CA SER A 127 11.47 -27.08 15.43
C SER A 127 10.61 -28.33 15.33
N GLU A 128 11.30 -29.46 15.34
CA GLU A 128 10.83 -30.83 15.17
C GLU A 128 9.89 -31.29 16.31
N GLU A 129 9.16 -32.38 16.03
CA GLU A 129 8.50 -33.29 16.98
C GLU A 129 7.33 -32.76 17.83
N ASP A 130 6.10 -33.04 17.39
CA ASP A 130 5.15 -33.77 18.26
C ASP A 130 4.05 -34.43 17.40
N GLU A 131 4.24 -35.71 17.10
CA GLU A 131 3.19 -36.61 16.62
C GLU A 131 2.10 -36.73 17.69
N ARG A 132 0.97 -36.04 17.51
CA ARG A 132 -0.28 -36.44 18.17
C ARG A 132 -1.36 -36.69 17.13
N GLU A 133 -1.32 -37.91 16.59
CA GLU A 133 -2.48 -38.50 15.93
C GLU A 133 -3.71 -38.39 16.86
N PRO A 134 -4.88 -37.92 16.37
CA PRO A 134 -6.08 -37.89 17.17
C PRO A 134 -6.54 -39.32 17.51
N PRO A 135 -7.00 -39.59 18.75
CA PRO A 135 -7.12 -40.95 19.34
C PRO A 135 -8.22 -41.86 18.75
N TRP A 136 -8.73 -41.58 17.55
CA TRP A 136 -9.86 -42.31 16.94
C TRP A 136 -9.45 -43.30 15.84
N ARG A 137 -8.14 -43.47 15.56
CA ARG A 137 -7.64 -44.44 14.54
C ARG A 137 -7.21 -45.81 15.07
N ARG A 138 -7.45 -46.13 16.35
CA ARG A 138 -7.28 -47.51 16.85
C ARG A 138 -8.58 -48.30 16.72
N VAL A 139 -8.87 -48.76 15.50
CA VAL A 139 -9.76 -49.92 15.30
C VAL A 139 -8.94 -51.05 14.70
N ARG A 140 -8.62 -52.02 15.56
CA ARG A 140 -8.00 -53.30 15.24
C ARG A 140 -8.84 -54.05 14.21
N ARG A 141 -8.20 -54.49 13.12
CA ARG A 141 -8.70 -55.61 12.32
C ARG A 141 -8.37 -56.90 13.07
N TYR A 142 -9.38 -57.74 13.28
CA TYR A 142 -9.22 -59.19 13.45
C TYR A 142 -9.66 -59.85 12.16
#